data_AF-A0ABD3Q6S3-F1
#
_entry.id   AF-A0ABD3Q6S3-F1
#
_cell.length_a   1.000
_cell.length_b   1.000
_cell.length_c   1.000
_cell.angle_alpha   90.00
_cell.angle_beta   90.00
_cell.angle_gamma   90.00
#
_symmetry.space_group_name_H-M   'P 1'
#
loop_
_entity.id
_entity.type
_entity.pdbx_description
1 polymer ?
#
loop_
_entity_poly.entity_id
_entity_poly.type
_entity_poly.pdbx_seq_one_letter_code
_entity_poly.pdbx_strand_id
1 'polypeptide(L)'
;MSFTFGKRKNAHVIVSDDDGDESITMRAPGSTPNNPIVPKEMKELKRVFDQLCFFADKAEAMHRLGVIRKTMAEYNWPLTNSMRQTRTSNAEQCKSDIESEKEKKMMDLQKEQSELEMILSEIRCRPVQHIRPQDTAAALESLGKKATKREVQNMMWEVDEKLDGVLDWDEVHLNFERNIRDSSGLEPASFYHMVQFMIYDHDNNGMVSIDETMNMLYARVGREKMETTITKLFGADDGSPIKEVGHQGGEINFERYWEVVIRENQKRFQESDLGKAVAEKKQRKQTKS
;
A
#
# COMPACT_ATOMS: atom_id res chain seq x y z
N MET A 1 30.17 -29.40 70.93
CA MET A 1 28.89 -28.90 71.49
C MET A 1 28.85 -27.42 71.14
N SER A 2 27.98 -26.88 70.31
CA SER A 2 26.59 -27.22 70.04
C SER A 2 26.20 -26.75 68.63
N PHE A 3 25.40 -27.55 67.94
CA PHE A 3 24.80 -27.27 66.64
C PHE A 3 23.60 -26.33 66.81
N THR A 4 23.50 -25.28 65.99
CA THR A 4 22.25 -24.52 65.78
C THR A 4 21.76 -24.76 64.36
N PHE A 5 20.56 -25.34 64.30
CA PHE A 5 19.85 -25.85 63.12
C PHE A 5 18.96 -24.75 62.54
N GLY A 6 19.33 -24.21 61.37
CA GLY A 6 18.50 -23.25 60.62
C GLY A 6 17.50 -23.98 59.73
N LYS A 7 16.21 -23.88 60.05
CA LYS A 7 15.09 -24.43 59.26
C LYS A 7 15.04 -23.83 57.85
N ARG A 8 15.24 -24.67 56.84
CA ARG A 8 14.84 -24.41 55.45
C ARG A 8 13.30 -24.47 55.37
N LYS A 9 12.66 -23.42 54.85
CA LYS A 9 11.26 -23.45 54.43
C LYS A 9 11.21 -23.74 52.94
N ASN A 10 10.47 -24.79 52.60
CA ASN A 10 10.16 -25.23 51.24
C ASN A 10 9.42 -24.11 50.48
N ALA A 11 9.94 -23.73 49.32
CA ALA A 11 9.17 -23.02 48.31
C ALA A 11 8.29 -24.05 47.59
N HIS A 12 6.99 -23.97 47.84
CA HIS A 12 5.98 -24.75 47.15
C HIS A 12 5.77 -24.10 45.78
N VAL A 13 6.11 -24.82 44.71
CA VAL A 13 5.77 -24.47 43.34
C VAL A 13 4.28 -24.68 43.19
N ILE A 14 3.52 -23.58 43.12
CA ILE A 14 2.12 -23.59 42.72
C ILE A 14 2.12 -23.26 41.23
N VAL A 15 1.77 -24.25 40.42
CA VAL A 15 1.37 -24.09 39.03
C VAL A 15 -0.04 -23.50 39.08
N SER A 16 -0.20 -22.29 38.56
CA SER A 16 -1.51 -21.70 38.30
C SER A 16 -1.60 -21.51 36.79
N ASP A 17 -2.38 -22.40 36.17
CA ASP A 17 -3.07 -22.14 34.92
C ASP A 17 -3.98 -20.92 35.15
N ASP A 18 -3.81 -19.86 34.37
CA ASP A 18 -4.74 -18.72 34.35
C ASP A 18 -5.11 -18.46 32.90
N ASP A 19 -6.30 -18.95 32.57
CA ASP A 19 -7.01 -18.79 31.31
C ASP A 19 -7.38 -17.32 31.07
N GLY A 20 -7.47 -16.96 29.81
CA GLY A 20 -7.68 -15.58 29.37
C GLY A 20 -8.96 -14.92 29.89
N ASP A 21 -8.80 -13.66 30.29
CA ASP A 21 -9.85 -12.66 30.27
C ASP A 21 -9.25 -11.33 29.79
N GLU A 22 -9.31 -11.08 28.48
CA GLU A 22 -9.11 -9.74 27.93
C GLU A 22 -10.30 -8.87 28.34
N SER A 23 -10.25 -8.33 29.56
CA SER A 23 -11.23 -7.36 30.01
C SER A 23 -11.08 -6.07 29.18
N ILE A 24 -12.01 -5.84 28.26
CA ILE A 24 -12.20 -4.60 27.52
C ILE A 24 -12.51 -3.48 28.53
N THR A 25 -11.52 -2.67 28.87
CA THR A 25 -11.75 -1.43 29.61
C THR A 25 -12.41 -0.40 28.70
N MET A 26 -13.72 -0.26 28.81
CA MET A 26 -14.51 0.82 28.21
C MET A 26 -14.03 2.19 28.75
N ARG A 27 -13.47 3.05 27.89
CA ARG A 27 -13.16 4.45 28.21
C ARG A 27 -14.33 5.37 27.84
N ALA A 28 -14.61 6.33 28.72
CA ALA A 28 -15.67 7.32 28.62
C ALA A 28 -15.49 8.30 27.43
N PRO A 29 -16.59 8.89 26.91
CA PRO A 29 -16.56 9.72 25.70
C PRO A 29 -16.25 11.18 26.06
N GLY A 30 -15.18 11.73 25.51
CA GLY A 30 -14.85 13.13 25.70
C GLY A 30 -13.36 13.42 25.76
N SER A 31 -12.61 13.03 24.73
CA SER A 31 -11.29 13.58 24.39
C SER A 31 -11.02 13.21 22.94
N THR A 32 -10.59 14.20 22.16
CA THR A 32 -10.13 14.14 20.77
C THR A 32 -9.67 12.75 20.30
N PRO A 33 -10.03 12.28 19.09
CA PRO A 33 -9.49 11.02 18.58
C PRO A 33 -8.01 11.27 18.23
N ASN A 34 -7.13 11.09 19.22
CA ASN A 34 -5.77 10.67 18.93
C ASN A 34 -5.95 9.33 18.25
N ASN A 35 -5.90 9.33 16.92
CA ASN A 35 -5.87 8.10 16.14
C ASN A 35 -4.39 7.81 15.89
N PRO A 36 -3.68 7.15 16.83
CA PRO A 36 -2.29 6.77 16.59
C PRO A 36 -2.26 5.81 15.40
N ILE A 37 -1.19 5.91 14.60
CA ILE A 37 -0.95 4.96 13.51
C ILE A 37 -0.93 3.56 14.11
N VAL A 38 -1.81 2.69 13.64
CA VAL A 38 -1.91 1.32 14.14
C VAL A 38 -0.62 0.56 13.77
N PRO A 39 -0.08 -0.34 14.61
CA PRO A 39 1.16 -1.06 14.30
C PRO A 39 1.19 -1.76 12.93
N LYS A 40 0.04 -2.28 12.50
CA LYS A 40 -0.12 -2.87 11.17
C LYS A 40 0.08 -1.84 10.05
N GLU A 41 -0.53 -0.67 10.19
CA GLU A 41 -0.40 0.43 9.25
C GLU A 41 1.01 1.01 9.24
N MET A 42 1.67 1.07 10.41
CA MET A 42 3.08 1.45 10.50
C MET A 42 3.99 0.51 9.70
N LYS A 43 3.72 -0.80 9.78
CA LYS A 43 4.44 -1.82 9.01
C LYS A 43 4.23 -1.63 7.50
N GLU A 44 3.01 -1.38 7.06
CA GLU A 44 2.71 -1.13 5.65
C GLU A 44 3.28 0.20 5.16
N LEU A 45 3.24 1.25 5.98
CA LEU A 45 3.90 2.53 5.67
C LEU A 45 5.40 2.34 5.48
N LYS A 46 6.05 1.54 6.35
CA LYS A 46 7.46 1.20 6.21
C LYS A 46 7.73 0.41 4.93
N ARG A 47 6.90 -0.58 4.62
CA ARG A 47 6.97 -1.34 3.36
C ARG A 47 6.93 -0.41 2.15
N VAL A 48 5.97 0.51 2.12
CA VAL A 48 5.80 1.46 1.01
C VAL A 48 6.98 2.43 0.94
N PHE A 49 7.48 2.92 2.07
CA PHE A 49 8.70 3.74 2.09
C PHE A 49 9.90 2.99 1.49
N ASP A 50 10.17 1.77 1.94
CA ASP A 50 11.28 0.96 1.42
C ASP A 50 11.08 0.61 -0.07
N GLN A 51 9.83 0.48 -0.52
CA GLN A 51 9.48 0.31 -1.93
C GLN A 51 9.71 1.59 -2.74
N LEU A 52 9.42 2.77 -2.21
CA LEU A 52 9.65 4.06 -2.89
C LEU A 52 11.12 4.48 -2.90
N CYS A 53 11.92 4.05 -1.92
CA CYS A 53 13.34 4.38 -1.89
C CYS A 53 14.06 3.84 -3.12
N PHE A 54 14.71 4.70 -3.89
CA PHE A 54 15.35 4.33 -5.17
C PHE A 54 14.39 3.64 -6.16
N PHE A 55 13.10 3.99 -6.17
CA PHE A 55 12.13 3.38 -7.07
C PHE A 55 12.56 3.46 -8.54
N ALA A 56 13.11 4.59 -9.00
CA ALA A 56 13.54 4.73 -10.38
C ALA A 56 14.65 3.72 -10.76
N ASP A 57 15.57 3.46 -9.83
CA ASP A 57 16.64 2.46 -10.02
C ASP A 57 16.07 1.02 -10.05
N LYS A 58 14.95 0.78 -9.35
CA LYS A 58 14.30 -0.55 -9.25
C LYS A 58 13.28 -0.82 -10.34
N ALA A 59 12.71 0.21 -10.96
CA ALA A 59 11.51 0.12 -11.79
C ALA A 59 11.68 -0.86 -12.96
N GLU A 60 12.80 -0.79 -13.68
CA GLU A 60 13.08 -1.69 -14.80
C GLU A 60 13.21 -3.15 -14.35
N ALA A 61 13.97 -3.40 -13.28
CA ALA A 61 14.14 -4.73 -12.72
C ALA A 61 12.82 -5.32 -12.21
N MET A 62 12.00 -4.51 -11.54
CA MET A 62 10.67 -4.91 -11.08
C MET A 62 9.72 -5.26 -12.23
N HIS A 63 9.66 -4.41 -13.28
CA HIS A 63 8.85 -4.68 -14.46
C HIS A 63 9.29 -5.97 -15.15
N ARG A 64 10.61 -6.16 -15.33
CA ARG A 64 11.15 -7.37 -15.96
C ARG A 64 10.86 -8.62 -15.15
N LEU A 65 10.97 -8.57 -13.83
CA LEU A 65 10.56 -9.67 -12.94
C LEU A 65 9.07 -10.00 -13.08
N GLY A 66 8.20 -8.99 -13.20
CA GLY A 66 6.78 -9.19 -13.45
C GLY A 66 6.52 -9.95 -14.75
N VAL A 67 7.21 -9.57 -15.84
CA VAL A 67 7.14 -10.27 -17.13
C VAL A 67 7.62 -11.71 -17.00
N ILE A 68 8.77 -11.93 -16.36
CA ILE A 68 9.34 -13.28 -16.16
C ILE A 68 8.36 -14.17 -15.38
N ARG A 69 7.78 -13.67 -14.28
CA ARG A 69 6.78 -14.39 -13.48
C ARG A 69 5.57 -14.79 -14.31
N LYS A 70 5.03 -13.88 -15.11
CA LYS A 70 3.89 -14.16 -16.00
C LYS A 70 4.24 -15.21 -17.04
N THR A 71 5.40 -15.09 -17.69
CA THR A 71 5.88 -16.07 -18.66
C THR A 71 6.11 -17.45 -18.03
N MET A 72 6.68 -17.53 -16.83
CA MET A 72 6.84 -18.80 -16.11
C MET A 72 5.49 -19.44 -15.75
N ALA A 73 4.49 -18.63 -15.35
CA ALA A 73 3.15 -19.11 -15.09
C ALA A 73 2.47 -19.68 -16.35
N GLU A 74 2.67 -19.05 -17.53
CA GLU A 74 2.19 -19.56 -18.81
C GLU A 74 2.83 -20.92 -19.18
N TYR A 75 4.11 -21.10 -18.89
CA TYR A 75 4.80 -22.38 -19.09
C TYR A 75 4.31 -23.49 -18.15
N ASN A 76 3.92 -23.15 -16.93
CA ASN A 76 3.44 -24.09 -15.93
C ASN A 76 1.90 -24.33 -16.00
N TRP A 77 1.20 -23.67 -16.93
CA TRP A 77 -0.24 -23.84 -17.09
C TRP A 77 -0.55 -25.26 -17.59
N PRO A 78 -1.37 -26.06 -16.87
CA PRO A 78 -1.71 -27.40 -17.31
C PRO A 78 -2.44 -27.31 -18.64
N LEU A 79 -1.85 -27.90 -19.68
CA LEU A 79 -2.47 -28.04 -21.00
C LEU A 79 -3.83 -28.73 -20.80
N THR A 80 -4.92 -27.98 -20.93
CA THR A 80 -6.27 -28.54 -20.74
C THR A 80 -6.49 -29.63 -21.80
N ASN A 81 -7.18 -30.71 -21.39
CA ASN A 81 -7.26 -32.01 -22.06
C ASN A 81 -7.88 -32.03 -23.49
N SER A 82 -8.03 -30.91 -24.18
CA SER A 82 -8.78 -30.83 -25.44
C SER A 82 -7.98 -31.12 -26.72
N MET A 83 -6.67 -31.38 -26.65
CA MET A 83 -5.83 -31.61 -27.84
C MET A 83 -5.16 -32.99 -27.85
N ARG A 84 -5.91 -34.04 -27.47
CA ARG A 84 -5.42 -35.42 -27.41
C ARG A 84 -5.97 -36.29 -28.55
N GLN A 85 -6.19 -35.76 -29.74
CA GLN A 85 -6.60 -36.57 -30.90
C GLN A 85 -6.01 -36.04 -32.21
N THR A 86 -4.75 -36.41 -32.46
CA THR A 86 -4.23 -36.87 -33.77
C THR A 86 -2.74 -37.21 -33.58
N ARG A 87 -2.41 -38.49 -33.47
CA ARG A 87 -1.00 -38.96 -33.40
C ARG A 87 -0.65 -39.68 -34.69
N THR A 88 0.33 -39.15 -35.42
CA THR A 88 1.09 -39.86 -36.47
C THR A 88 2.55 -39.96 -36.03
N SER A 89 3.24 -40.99 -36.51
CA SER A 89 4.51 -41.52 -35.99
C SER A 89 5.75 -40.63 -36.16
N ASN A 90 5.64 -39.46 -36.83
CA ASN A 90 6.71 -38.46 -36.95
C ASN A 90 6.64 -37.37 -35.86
N ALA A 91 5.67 -37.44 -34.95
CA ALA A 91 5.42 -36.42 -33.93
C ALA A 91 6.27 -36.57 -32.65
N GLU A 92 7.04 -37.65 -32.51
CA GLU A 92 7.81 -37.95 -31.28
C GLU A 92 9.18 -37.26 -31.26
N GLN A 93 9.90 -37.23 -32.39
CA GLN A 93 11.18 -36.52 -32.50
C GLN A 93 11.00 -34.99 -32.41
N CYS A 94 9.95 -34.45 -33.04
CA CYS A 94 9.65 -33.02 -32.98
C CYS A 94 9.18 -32.58 -31.58
N LYS A 95 8.61 -33.50 -30.78
CA LYS A 95 8.22 -33.21 -29.39
C LYS A 95 9.41 -33.12 -28.45
N SER A 96 10.41 -33.99 -28.58
CA SER A 96 11.60 -33.96 -27.72
C SER A 96 12.41 -32.68 -27.88
N ASP A 97 12.51 -32.17 -29.11
CA ASP A 97 13.26 -30.95 -29.40
C ASP A 97 12.54 -29.72 -28.81
N ILE A 98 11.21 -29.64 -28.95
CA ILE A 98 10.38 -28.57 -28.37
C ILE A 98 10.43 -28.60 -26.83
N GLU A 99 10.44 -29.78 -26.22
CA GLU A 99 10.53 -29.93 -24.76
C GLU A 99 11.90 -29.50 -24.23
N SER A 100 12.99 -29.86 -24.93
CA SER A 100 14.34 -29.40 -24.60
C SER A 100 14.50 -27.88 -24.73
N GLU A 101 13.93 -27.26 -25.77
CA GLU A 101 13.96 -25.80 -25.94
C GLU A 101 13.20 -25.06 -24.84
N LYS A 102 12.04 -25.60 -24.43
CA LYS A 102 11.26 -25.05 -23.31
C LYS A 102 12.02 -25.12 -21.99
N GLU A 103 12.67 -26.24 -21.72
CA GLU A 103 13.45 -26.44 -20.49
C GLU A 103 14.65 -25.48 -20.43
N LYS A 104 15.38 -25.31 -21.54
CA LYS A 104 16.45 -24.31 -21.63
C LYS A 104 15.93 -22.89 -21.38
N LYS A 105 14.84 -22.51 -22.03
CA LYS A 105 14.24 -21.18 -21.84
C LYS A 105 13.75 -20.95 -20.41
N MET A 106 13.23 -21.98 -19.75
CA MET A 106 12.85 -21.91 -18.35
C MET A 106 14.06 -21.71 -17.43
N MET A 107 15.16 -22.42 -17.69
CA MET A 107 16.41 -22.26 -16.95
C MET A 107 17.01 -20.85 -17.13
N ASP A 108 16.99 -20.31 -18.36
CA ASP A 108 17.45 -18.95 -18.64
C ASP A 108 16.61 -17.89 -17.90
N LEU A 109 15.27 -18.04 -17.90
CA LEU A 109 14.36 -17.15 -17.17
C LEU A 109 14.57 -17.22 -15.66
N GLN A 110 14.81 -18.41 -15.10
CA GLN A 110 15.13 -18.59 -13.68
C GLN A 110 16.45 -17.94 -13.29
N LYS A 111 17.46 -18.03 -14.16
CA LYS A 111 18.75 -17.36 -13.96
C LYS A 111 18.58 -15.85 -13.97
N GLU A 112 17.89 -15.31 -14.97
CA GLU A 112 17.59 -13.88 -15.07
C GLU A 112 16.78 -13.39 -13.86
N GLN A 113 15.79 -14.16 -13.40
CA GLN A 113 15.04 -13.85 -12.18
C GLN A 113 15.98 -13.69 -10.97
N SER A 114 16.91 -14.63 -10.79
CA SER A 114 17.86 -14.62 -9.67
C SER A 114 18.80 -13.41 -9.72
N GLU A 115 19.27 -13.04 -10.91
CA GLU A 115 20.12 -11.86 -11.12
C GLU A 115 19.37 -10.55 -10.79
N LEU A 116 18.11 -10.42 -11.24
CA LEU A 116 17.29 -9.25 -10.93
C LEU A 116 16.93 -9.16 -9.44
N GLU A 117 16.66 -10.28 -8.78
CA GLU A 117 16.42 -10.33 -7.34
C GLU A 117 17.66 -9.91 -6.53
N MET A 118 18.87 -10.27 -7.00
CA MET A 118 20.13 -9.82 -6.41
C MET A 118 20.29 -8.30 -6.54
N ILE A 119 20.07 -7.72 -7.72
CA ILE A 119 20.14 -6.27 -7.95
C ILE A 119 19.16 -5.53 -7.02
N LEU A 120 17.92 -6.01 -6.90
CA LEU A 120 16.94 -5.41 -6.00
C LEU A 120 17.36 -5.51 -4.53
N SER A 121 17.98 -6.62 -4.12
CA SER A 121 18.51 -6.80 -2.77
C SER A 121 19.65 -5.82 -2.47
N GLU A 122 20.56 -5.60 -3.41
CA GLU A 122 21.65 -4.63 -3.28
C GLU A 122 21.12 -3.20 -3.09
N ILE A 123 20.10 -2.80 -3.86
CA ILE A 123 19.48 -1.48 -3.71
C ILE A 123 18.79 -1.34 -2.34
N ARG A 124 18.09 -2.38 -1.87
CA ARG A 124 17.45 -2.40 -0.55
C ARG A 124 18.44 -2.34 0.62
N CYS A 125 19.67 -2.82 0.41
CA CYS A 125 20.73 -2.81 1.43
C CYS A 125 21.56 -1.52 1.46
N ARG A 126 21.21 -0.49 0.67
CA ARG A 126 21.92 0.80 0.71
C ARG A 126 21.83 1.44 2.10
N PRO A 127 22.93 2.05 2.60
CA PRO A 127 23.01 2.52 3.99
C PRO A 127 22.09 3.70 4.28
N VAL A 128 21.78 4.52 3.28
CA VAL A 128 20.89 5.68 3.41
C VAL A 128 19.71 5.50 2.45
N GLN A 129 18.56 5.21 3.03
CA GLN A 129 17.30 5.08 2.30
C GLN A 129 16.64 6.45 2.17
N HIS A 130 16.35 6.84 0.93
CA HIS A 130 15.71 8.12 0.63
C HIS A 130 14.92 8.03 -0.67
N ILE A 131 13.94 8.91 -0.81
CA ILE A 131 13.08 9.04 -2.00
C ILE A 131 13.45 10.33 -2.72
N ARG A 132 13.81 10.25 -4.00
CA ARG A 132 14.11 11.41 -4.85
C ARG A 132 12.89 11.75 -5.71
N PRO A 133 12.82 12.97 -6.29
CA PRO A 133 11.73 13.35 -7.19
C PRO A 133 11.51 12.36 -8.36
N GLN A 134 12.59 11.81 -8.91
CA GLN A 134 12.52 10.79 -9.96
C GLN A 134 11.93 9.46 -9.50
N ASP A 135 12.11 9.10 -8.22
CA ASP A 135 11.53 7.90 -7.64
C ASP A 135 10.01 8.07 -7.51
N THR A 136 9.55 9.25 -7.06
CA THR A 136 8.13 9.63 -7.06
C THR A 136 7.53 9.65 -8.46
N ALA A 137 8.25 10.21 -9.45
CA ALA A 137 7.78 10.25 -10.84
C ALA A 137 7.62 8.84 -11.43
N ALA A 138 8.61 7.98 -11.24
CA ALA A 138 8.57 6.59 -11.71
C ALA A 138 7.48 5.78 -11.00
N ALA A 139 7.25 6.01 -9.70
CA ALA A 139 6.16 5.39 -8.97
C ALA A 139 4.79 5.80 -9.52
N LEU A 140 4.56 7.09 -9.76
CA LEU A 140 3.31 7.57 -10.37
C LEU A 140 3.08 6.99 -11.78
N GLU A 141 4.14 6.90 -12.58
CA GLU A 141 4.07 6.26 -13.90
C GLU A 141 3.71 4.77 -13.79
N SER A 142 4.29 4.04 -12.83
CA SER A 142 3.97 2.63 -12.57
C SER A 142 2.52 2.42 -12.12
N LEU A 143 1.94 3.41 -11.43
CA LEU A 143 0.53 3.44 -11.02
C LEU A 143 -0.41 3.92 -12.15
N GLY A 144 0.13 4.23 -13.33
CA GLY A 144 -0.65 4.69 -14.49
C GLY A 144 -1.00 6.17 -14.50
N LYS A 145 -0.52 6.97 -13.53
CA LYS A 145 -0.73 8.42 -13.49
C LYS A 145 0.45 9.17 -14.12
N LYS A 146 0.19 9.84 -15.24
CA LYS A 146 1.17 10.78 -15.83
C LYS A 146 1.20 12.06 -15.02
N ALA A 147 2.33 12.34 -14.38
CA ALA A 147 2.57 13.57 -13.64
C ALA A 147 3.65 14.42 -14.32
N THR A 148 3.45 15.72 -14.34
CA THR A 148 4.45 16.68 -14.80
C THR A 148 5.56 16.85 -13.76
N LYS A 149 6.74 17.28 -14.19
CA LYS A 149 7.86 17.61 -13.28
C LYS A 149 7.46 18.60 -12.19
N ARG A 150 6.57 19.55 -12.50
CA ARG A 150 6.07 20.54 -11.54
C ARG A 150 5.17 19.90 -10.49
N GLU A 151 4.27 19.01 -10.88
CA GLU A 151 3.40 18.30 -9.95
C GLU A 151 4.21 17.42 -9.00
N VAL A 152 5.20 16.69 -9.52
CA VAL A 152 6.11 15.89 -8.69
C VAL A 152 6.90 16.76 -7.72
N GLN A 153 7.43 17.90 -8.19
CA GLN A 153 8.15 18.82 -7.31
C GLN A 153 7.24 19.38 -6.21
N ASN A 154 6.00 19.72 -6.54
CA ASN A 154 5.03 20.19 -5.56
C ASN A 154 4.77 19.09 -4.52
N MET A 155 4.58 17.83 -4.94
CA MET A 155 4.40 16.69 -4.02
C MET A 155 5.59 16.51 -3.08
N MET A 156 6.83 16.67 -3.58
CA MET A 156 8.03 16.61 -2.75
C MET A 156 8.04 17.74 -1.70
N TRP A 157 7.67 18.96 -2.09
CA TRP A 157 7.58 20.11 -1.18
C TRP A 157 6.50 19.97 -0.10
N GLU A 158 5.52 19.08 -0.25
CA GLU A 158 4.54 18.79 0.81
C GLU A 158 5.15 18.03 1.99
N VAL A 159 6.34 17.44 1.80
CA VAL A 159 6.94 16.45 2.72
C VAL A 159 8.35 16.82 3.15
N ASP A 160 9.15 17.42 2.26
CA ASP A 160 10.55 17.82 2.49
C ASP A 160 10.63 19.00 3.48
N GLU A 161 10.68 18.69 4.77
CA GLU A 161 10.80 19.66 5.87
C GLU A 161 12.26 20.08 6.09
N LYS A 162 13.23 19.22 5.72
CA LYS A 162 14.67 19.49 5.84
C LYS A 162 15.20 20.36 4.69
N LEU A 163 14.44 20.51 3.62
CA LEU A 163 14.78 21.25 2.40
C LEU A 163 16.05 20.73 1.72
N ASP A 164 16.29 19.43 1.78
CA ASP A 164 17.46 18.78 1.19
C ASP A 164 17.17 18.17 -0.19
N GLY A 165 15.90 18.21 -0.63
CA GLY A 165 15.45 17.73 -1.93
C GLY A 165 15.26 16.22 -2.02
N VAL A 166 15.38 15.49 -0.91
CA VAL A 166 15.05 14.06 -0.81
C VAL A 166 14.10 13.85 0.37
N LEU A 167 13.43 12.69 0.44
CA LEU A 167 12.58 12.35 1.57
C LEU A 167 13.16 11.18 2.33
N ASP A 168 13.34 11.35 3.64
CA ASP A 168 13.68 10.25 4.53
C ASP A 168 12.47 9.70 5.29
N TRP A 169 12.73 8.68 6.12
CA TRP A 169 11.68 7.97 6.85
C TRP A 169 10.93 8.90 7.80
N ASP A 170 11.62 9.80 8.48
CA ASP A 170 11.02 10.65 9.50
C ASP A 170 10.06 11.67 8.86
N GLU A 171 10.43 12.21 7.69
CA GLU A 171 9.59 13.13 6.92
C GLU A 171 8.33 12.46 6.36
N VAL A 172 8.49 11.27 5.77
CA VAL A 172 7.35 10.49 5.26
C VAL A 172 6.42 10.09 6.40
N HIS A 173 6.96 9.65 7.54
CA HIS A 173 6.18 9.33 8.72
C HIS A 173 5.42 10.54 9.26
N LEU A 174 6.09 11.69 9.39
CA LEU A 174 5.48 12.93 9.87
C LEU A 174 4.36 13.43 8.94
N ASN A 175 4.58 13.42 7.63
CA ASN A 175 3.57 13.81 6.65
C ASN A 175 2.34 12.88 6.73
N PHE A 176 2.56 11.58 6.89
CA PHE A 176 1.47 10.61 7.04
C PHE A 176 0.67 10.83 8.34
N GLU A 177 1.35 11.07 9.45
CA GLU A 177 0.73 11.36 10.75
C GLU A 177 -0.10 12.65 10.72
N ARG A 178 0.41 13.71 10.07
CA ARG A 178 -0.31 14.98 9.87
C ARG A 178 -1.58 14.78 9.07
N ASN A 179 -1.49 14.11 7.93
CA ASN A 179 -2.63 13.88 7.04
C ASN A 179 -3.70 12.97 7.66
N ILE A 180 -3.33 12.01 8.51
CA ILE A 180 -4.31 11.18 9.26
C ILE A 180 -5.09 12.03 10.26
N ARG A 181 -4.42 12.97 10.93
CA ARG A 181 -5.02 13.83 11.95
C ARG A 181 -5.75 15.03 11.35
N ASP A 182 -5.55 15.31 10.08
CA ASP A 182 -6.22 16.43 9.43
C ASP A 182 -7.71 16.16 9.19
N SER A 183 -8.53 16.95 9.87
CA SER A 183 -9.97 17.03 9.64
C SER A 183 -10.38 18.25 8.82
N SER A 184 -9.46 19.17 8.55
CA SER A 184 -9.75 20.47 7.92
C SER A 184 -9.71 20.42 6.39
N GLY A 185 -8.98 19.47 5.81
CA GLY A 185 -8.72 19.41 4.36
C GLY A 185 -7.75 20.49 3.89
N LEU A 186 -6.99 21.09 4.81
CA LEU A 186 -5.98 22.12 4.52
C LEU A 186 -4.58 21.54 4.35
N GLU A 187 -4.32 20.35 4.89
CA GLU A 187 -3.02 19.73 4.72
C GLU A 187 -2.82 19.33 3.24
N PRO A 188 -1.67 19.68 2.65
CA PRO A 188 -1.27 19.14 1.36
C PRO A 188 -1.14 17.61 1.44
N ALA A 189 -1.93 16.92 0.63
CA ALA A 189 -2.17 15.49 0.77
C ALA A 189 -1.82 14.70 -0.49
N SER A 190 -1.20 15.32 -1.50
CA SER A 190 -0.94 14.68 -2.80
C SER A 190 0.01 13.50 -2.65
N PHE A 191 1.14 13.70 -1.95
CA PHE A 191 2.07 12.62 -1.64
C PHE A 191 1.44 11.56 -0.72
N TYR A 192 0.71 12.00 0.30
CA TYR A 192 -0.02 11.12 1.20
C TYR A 192 -1.00 10.20 0.47
N HIS A 193 -1.77 10.70 -0.50
CA HIS A 193 -2.71 9.88 -1.28
C HIS A 193 -2.01 8.81 -2.11
N MET A 194 -0.86 9.13 -2.70
CA MET A 194 -0.04 8.14 -3.40
C MET A 194 0.43 7.03 -2.45
N VAL A 195 1.00 7.39 -1.30
CA VAL A 195 1.46 6.44 -0.28
C VAL A 195 0.30 5.60 0.26
N GLN A 196 -0.85 6.23 0.55
CA GLN A 196 -2.02 5.55 1.08
C GLN A 196 -2.60 4.52 0.10
N PHE A 197 -2.60 4.82 -1.21
CA PHE A 197 -2.97 3.84 -2.22
C PHE A 197 -2.02 2.63 -2.21
N MET A 198 -0.70 2.88 -2.19
CA MET A 198 0.29 1.81 -2.14
C MET A 198 0.23 1.00 -0.84
N ILE A 199 -0.24 1.57 0.27
CA ILE A 199 -0.50 0.84 1.52
C ILE A 199 -1.68 -0.13 1.35
N TYR A 200 -2.73 0.28 0.63
CA TYR A 200 -3.87 -0.59 0.35
C TYR A 200 -3.52 -1.67 -0.68
N ASP A 201 -2.67 -1.37 -1.66
CA ASP A 201 -2.17 -2.33 -2.65
C ASP A 201 -1.15 -3.28 -2.00
N HIS A 202 -1.65 -4.38 -1.42
CA HIS A 202 -0.82 -5.31 -0.66
C HIS A 202 -0.03 -6.24 -1.57
N ASP A 203 -0.64 -6.69 -2.67
CA ASP A 203 -0.02 -7.60 -3.63
C ASP A 203 0.82 -6.88 -4.70
N ASN A 204 0.78 -5.54 -4.74
CA ASN A 204 1.49 -4.67 -5.68
C ASN A 204 1.11 -4.91 -7.13
N ASN A 205 -0.15 -5.22 -7.39
CA ASN A 205 -0.66 -5.44 -8.74
C ASN A 205 -1.15 -4.13 -9.42
N GLY A 206 -1.14 -2.99 -8.71
CA GLY A 206 -1.60 -1.69 -9.20
C GLY A 206 -3.11 -1.47 -9.13
N MET A 207 -3.84 -2.41 -8.55
CA MET A 207 -5.28 -2.44 -8.33
C MET A 207 -5.54 -2.74 -6.87
N VAL A 208 -6.38 -1.93 -6.22
CA VAL A 208 -6.71 -2.13 -4.81
C VAL A 208 -8.10 -2.74 -4.73
N SER A 209 -8.23 -3.87 -4.05
CA SER A 209 -9.52 -4.51 -3.75
C SER A 209 -10.20 -3.91 -2.50
N ILE A 210 -11.50 -4.17 -2.37
CA ILE A 210 -12.25 -3.83 -1.16
C ILE A 210 -11.69 -4.55 0.05
N ASP A 211 -11.39 -5.85 -0.07
CA ASP A 211 -10.92 -6.67 1.05
C ASP A 211 -9.59 -6.15 1.61
N GLU A 212 -8.65 -5.77 0.73
CA GLU A 212 -7.39 -5.15 1.12
C GLU A 212 -7.61 -3.82 1.85
N THR A 213 -8.50 -2.98 1.31
CA THR A 213 -8.82 -1.69 1.91
C THR A 213 -9.53 -1.85 3.26
N MET A 214 -10.48 -2.78 3.36
CA MET A 214 -11.24 -3.12 4.57
C MET A 214 -10.30 -3.57 5.69
N ASN A 215 -9.35 -4.45 5.34
CA ASN A 215 -8.34 -4.99 6.25
C ASN A 215 -7.42 -3.90 6.85
N MET A 216 -7.25 -2.76 6.15
CA MET A 216 -6.51 -1.61 6.64
C MET A 216 -7.40 -0.60 7.38
N LEU A 217 -8.58 -0.29 6.87
CA LEU A 217 -9.49 0.69 7.45
C LEU A 217 -10.12 0.24 8.78
N TYR A 218 -10.39 -1.05 8.95
CA TYR A 218 -11.04 -1.57 10.16
C TYR A 218 -10.30 -1.15 11.43
N ALA A 219 -8.97 -1.24 11.39
CA ALA A 219 -8.12 -0.92 12.52
C ALA A 219 -8.10 0.58 12.85
N ARG A 220 -8.38 1.45 11.87
CA ARG A 220 -8.25 2.91 11.99
C ARG A 220 -9.55 3.61 12.35
N VAL A 221 -10.68 3.23 11.74
CA VAL A 221 -11.93 4.01 11.84
C VAL A 221 -13.09 3.24 12.47
N GLY A 222 -12.92 1.94 12.72
CA GLY A 222 -13.97 1.05 13.23
C GLY A 222 -15.05 0.74 12.18
N ARG A 223 -16.04 -0.08 12.56
CA ARG A 223 -17.00 -0.68 11.62
C ARG A 223 -17.85 0.33 10.84
N GLU A 224 -18.46 1.30 11.53
CA GLU A 224 -19.45 2.21 10.91
C GLU A 224 -18.83 3.18 9.88
N LYS A 225 -17.66 3.75 10.20
CA LYS A 225 -16.97 4.70 9.31
C LYS A 225 -16.26 3.99 8.16
N MET A 226 -15.90 2.73 8.35
CA MET A 226 -15.25 1.92 7.33
C MET A 226 -16.19 1.67 6.15
N GLU A 227 -17.42 1.20 6.37
CA GLU A 227 -18.40 0.98 5.29
C GLU A 227 -18.64 2.27 4.49
N THR A 228 -18.82 3.39 5.18
CA THR A 228 -18.97 4.71 4.53
C THR A 228 -17.75 5.06 3.66
N THR A 229 -16.54 4.75 4.13
CA THR A 229 -15.30 5.04 3.39
C THR A 229 -15.16 4.11 2.18
N ILE A 230 -15.49 2.82 2.33
CA ILE A 230 -15.50 1.85 1.22
C ILE A 230 -16.51 2.28 0.15
N THR A 231 -17.74 2.65 0.54
CA THR A 231 -18.74 3.15 -0.43
C THR A 231 -18.26 4.41 -1.14
N LYS A 232 -17.54 5.31 -0.46
CA LYS A 232 -16.98 6.49 -1.12
C LYS A 232 -15.89 6.15 -2.13
N LEU A 233 -15.00 5.22 -1.80
CA LEU A 233 -13.86 4.83 -2.63
C LEU A 233 -14.26 3.94 -3.83
N PHE A 234 -15.14 2.97 -3.59
CA PHE A 234 -15.49 1.92 -4.55
C PHE A 234 -16.88 2.05 -5.14
N GLY A 235 -17.74 2.89 -4.54
CA GLY A 235 -19.07 3.17 -5.06
C GLY A 235 -19.04 4.06 -6.30
N ALA A 236 -20.15 4.06 -7.02
CA ALA A 236 -20.35 4.97 -8.13
C ALA A 236 -20.66 6.40 -7.63
N ASP A 237 -20.51 7.37 -8.52
CA ASP A 237 -20.67 8.80 -8.18
C ASP A 237 -22.11 9.20 -7.77
N ASP A 238 -23.08 8.34 -8.02
CA ASP A 238 -24.49 8.44 -7.62
C ASP A 238 -24.83 7.66 -6.33
N GLY A 239 -23.84 7.03 -5.69
CA GLY A 239 -24.05 6.14 -4.55
C GLY A 239 -24.60 4.77 -4.95
N SER A 240 -24.61 4.42 -6.24
CA SER A 240 -24.98 3.07 -6.68
C SER A 240 -23.93 2.03 -6.25
N PRO A 241 -24.33 0.74 -6.15
CA PRO A 241 -23.48 -0.32 -5.63
C PRO A 241 -22.14 -0.42 -6.35
N ILE A 242 -21.16 -0.98 -5.64
CA ILE A 242 -19.79 -1.20 -6.12
C ILE A 242 -19.84 -1.88 -7.49
N LYS A 243 -19.13 -1.31 -8.47
CA LYS A 243 -18.97 -1.95 -9.77
C LYS A 243 -18.04 -3.15 -9.61
N GLU A 244 -18.45 -4.32 -10.10
CA GLU A 244 -17.64 -5.55 -10.15
C GLU A 244 -16.54 -5.44 -11.22
N VAL A 245 -15.62 -4.49 -11.07
CA VAL A 245 -14.45 -4.33 -11.92
C VAL A 245 -13.23 -5.00 -11.30
N GLY A 246 -12.29 -5.51 -12.10
CA GLY A 246 -11.07 -6.16 -11.61
C GLY A 246 -11.09 -7.69 -11.63
N HIS A 247 -10.03 -8.31 -11.13
CA HIS A 247 -9.87 -9.77 -11.13
C HIS A 247 -10.71 -10.44 -10.03
N GLN A 248 -10.85 -9.76 -8.89
CA GLN A 248 -11.60 -10.24 -7.73
C GLN A 248 -13.00 -9.61 -7.60
N GLY A 249 -13.34 -8.66 -8.48
CA GLY A 249 -14.61 -7.93 -8.47
C GLY A 249 -14.64 -6.86 -7.37
N GLY A 250 -14.65 -5.59 -7.77
CA GLY A 250 -14.62 -4.45 -6.84
C GLY A 250 -13.21 -3.90 -6.59
N GLU A 251 -12.33 -3.93 -7.59
CA GLU A 251 -11.00 -3.32 -7.54
C GLU A 251 -11.01 -1.90 -8.15
N ILE A 252 -10.19 -0.99 -7.62
CA ILE A 252 -9.97 0.34 -8.19
C ILE A 252 -8.50 0.53 -8.54
N ASN A 253 -8.24 1.17 -9.68
CA ASN A 253 -6.90 1.62 -10.03
C ASN A 253 -6.57 2.95 -9.34
N PHE A 254 -5.31 3.36 -9.41
CA PHE A 254 -4.84 4.58 -8.78
C PHE A 254 -5.53 5.84 -9.32
N GLU A 255 -5.83 5.90 -10.63
CA GLU A 255 -6.51 7.05 -11.23
C GLU A 255 -7.90 7.27 -10.63
N ARG A 256 -8.72 6.21 -10.53
CA ARG A 256 -10.04 6.29 -9.91
C ARG A 256 -9.94 6.63 -8.43
N TYR A 257 -9.02 6.00 -7.71
CA TYR A 257 -8.77 6.33 -6.31
C TYR A 257 -8.43 7.82 -6.13
N TRP A 258 -7.51 8.34 -6.96
CA TRP A 258 -7.03 9.72 -6.94
C TRP A 258 -8.18 10.72 -7.12
N GLU A 259 -9.04 10.52 -8.11
CA GLU A 259 -10.22 11.36 -8.34
C GLU A 259 -11.11 11.46 -7.10
N VAL A 260 -11.38 10.31 -6.47
CA VAL A 260 -12.24 10.25 -5.29
C VAL A 260 -11.61 10.99 -4.12
N VAL A 261 -10.35 10.71 -3.79
CA VAL A 261 -9.71 11.31 -2.60
C VAL A 261 -9.50 12.81 -2.75
N ILE A 262 -9.15 13.30 -3.95
CA ILE A 262 -9.03 14.74 -4.21
C ILE A 262 -10.39 15.43 -4.07
N ARG A 263 -11.45 14.83 -4.61
CA ARG A 263 -12.82 15.35 -4.44
C ARG A 263 -13.24 15.38 -2.98
N GLU A 264 -12.97 14.32 -2.22
CA GLU A 264 -13.30 14.28 -0.80
C GLU A 264 -12.48 15.27 0.02
N ASN A 265 -11.19 15.48 -0.30
CA ASN A 265 -10.37 16.48 0.38
C ASN A 265 -10.90 17.91 0.12
N GLN A 266 -11.28 18.20 -1.12
CA GLN A 266 -11.93 19.48 -1.47
C GLN A 266 -13.26 19.69 -0.74
N LYS A 267 -14.09 18.65 -0.60
CA LYS A 267 -15.33 18.73 0.19
C LYS A 267 -15.06 19.03 1.66
N ARG A 268 -14.10 18.34 2.28
CA ARG A 268 -13.69 18.62 3.67
C ARG A 268 -13.29 20.07 3.86
N PHE A 269 -12.48 20.61 2.93
CA PHE A 269 -12.14 22.02 2.94
C PHE A 269 -13.37 22.92 2.82
N GLN A 270 -14.29 22.65 1.90
CA GLN A 270 -15.52 23.45 1.72
C GLN A 270 -16.44 23.41 2.95
N GLU A 271 -16.50 22.28 3.66
CA GLU A 271 -17.29 22.10 4.87
C GLU A 271 -16.65 22.72 6.11
N SER A 272 -15.33 22.98 6.08
CA SER A 272 -14.61 23.68 7.14
C SER A 272 -15.10 25.13 7.34
N ASP A 273 -14.91 25.67 8.54
CA ASP A 273 -15.28 27.05 8.87
C ASP A 273 -14.58 28.06 7.94
N LEU A 274 -13.33 27.80 7.59
CA LEU A 274 -12.56 28.64 6.68
C LEU A 274 -13.11 28.55 5.24
N GLY A 275 -13.46 27.35 4.77
CA GLY A 275 -14.06 27.15 3.46
C GLY A 275 -15.40 27.89 3.31
N LYS A 276 -16.26 27.78 4.32
CA LYS A 276 -17.53 28.51 4.39
C LYS A 276 -17.31 30.03 4.36
N ALA A 277 -16.38 30.54 5.17
CA ALA A 277 -16.07 31.97 5.19
C ALA A 277 -15.53 32.50 3.85
N VAL A 278 -14.72 31.72 3.13
CA VAL A 278 -14.25 32.07 1.78
C VAL A 278 -15.40 32.08 0.77
N ALA A 279 -16.29 31.09 0.82
CA ALA A 279 -17.46 31.02 -0.05
C ALA A 279 -18.40 32.21 0.16
N GLU A 280 -18.69 32.59 1.42
CA GLU A 280 -19.49 33.76 1.75
C GLU A 280 -18.88 35.07 1.24
N LYS A 281 -17.55 35.23 1.39
CA LYS A 281 -16.85 36.41 0.85
C LYS A 281 -16.95 36.49 -0.68
N LYS A 282 -16.89 35.35 -1.37
CA LYS A 282 -17.04 35.27 -2.83
C LYS A 282 -18.47 35.65 -3.27
N GLN A 283 -19.48 35.15 -2.58
CA GLN A 283 -20.89 35.49 -2.85
C GLN A 283 -21.16 36.99 -2.61
N ARG A 284 -20.65 37.57 -1.51
CA ARG A 284 -20.78 39.02 -1.22
C ARG A 284 -20.11 39.92 -2.24
N LYS A 285 -19.07 39.45 -2.94
CA LYS A 285 -18.43 40.19 -4.04
C LYS A 285 -19.24 40.11 -5.33
N GLN A 286 -19.88 38.96 -5.61
CA GLN A 286 -20.71 38.77 -6.79
C GLN A 286 -22.04 39.52 -6.72
N THR A 287 -22.64 39.68 -5.53
CA THR A 287 -23.89 40.44 -5.35
C THR A 287 -23.69 41.96 -5.31
N LYS A 288 -22.45 42.43 -5.27
CA LYS A 288 -22.09 43.86 -5.27
C LYS A 288 -21.56 44.37 -6.62
N SER A 289 -21.47 43.49 -7.62
CA SER A 289 -21.04 43.81 -8.98
C SER A 289 -22.21 43.72 -9.94
#